data_AF-A0A2E6ZSP5-F1
#
_entry.id   AF-A0A2E6ZSP5-F1
#
_cell.length_a   1.000
_cell.length_b   1.000
_cell.length_c   1.000
_cell.angle_alpha   90.00
_cell.angle_beta   90.00
_cell.angle_gamma   90.00
#
_symmetry.space_group_name_H-M   'P 1'
#
loop_
_entity.id
_entity.type
_entity.pdbx_description
1 polymer ?
#
loop_
_entity_poly.entity_id
_entity_poly.type
_entity_poly.pdbx_seq_one_letter_code
_entity_poly.pdbx_strand_id
1 'polypeptide(L)'
;MTGTVTGTDQLISIEAETLALAERPSAPAPVAISTERDEPRPPAEVIFSAPTPDDIDVPVDSLVRVQFSRDMDGDTFSGQVAVSYLGADDDAPPLEFELSYRPRNRVLNISFVEPFEAYRSVEVTFSDKIMTRDGATLVPHTLSFSTGGS
;
A
#
# COMPACT_ATOMS: atom_id res chain seq x y z
N MET A 1 -8.08 65.59 44.78
CA MET A 1 -9.09 66.63 45.03
C MET A 1 -10.42 65.93 45.16
N THR A 2 -11.15 66.26 46.22
CA THR A 2 -12.21 65.47 46.87
C THR A 2 -13.55 65.55 46.14
N GLY A 3 -14.34 64.47 46.18
CA GLY A 3 -15.75 64.46 45.79
C GLY A 3 -16.52 63.40 46.58
N THR A 4 -17.49 63.84 47.36
CA THR A 4 -18.26 63.07 48.35
C THR A 4 -19.35 62.21 47.69
N VAL A 5 -19.54 60.97 48.16
CA VAL A 5 -20.66 60.08 47.79
C VAL A 5 -21.87 60.40 48.69
N THR A 6 -23.05 60.56 48.11
CA THR A 6 -24.33 60.65 48.85
C THR A 6 -25.44 59.94 48.07
N GLY A 7 -26.35 59.26 48.79
CA GLY A 7 -27.35 58.27 48.33
C GLY A 7 -28.37 58.75 47.29
N THR A 8 -29.31 57.94 46.80
CA THR A 8 -30.20 56.99 47.49
C THR A 8 -30.82 56.07 46.43
N ASP A 9 -31.18 54.83 46.82
CA ASP A 9 -32.03 53.88 46.08
C ASP A 9 -31.85 53.74 44.56
N GLN A 10 -31.34 52.56 44.18
CA GLN A 10 -31.60 51.94 42.88
C GLN A 10 -30.88 52.56 41.66
N LEU A 11 -29.76 51.91 41.30
CA LEU A 11 -29.03 51.95 40.03
C LEU A 11 -28.04 53.14 39.84
N ILE A 12 -26.74 52.84 39.96
CA ILE A 12 -25.67 53.71 39.45
C ILE A 12 -25.51 53.40 37.96
N SER A 13 -25.79 54.40 37.11
CA SER A 13 -25.33 54.45 35.72
C SER A 13 -23.92 55.02 35.69
N ILE A 14 -22.98 54.32 35.07
CA ILE A 14 -21.68 54.90 34.68
C ILE A 14 -21.66 54.91 33.16
N GLU A 15 -21.67 56.12 32.59
CA GLU A 15 -21.31 56.33 31.19
C GLU A 15 -19.79 56.19 31.08
N ALA A 16 -19.34 55.14 30.40
CA ALA A 16 -17.92 54.92 30.11
C ALA A 16 -17.57 55.59 28.77
N GLU A 17 -16.82 56.68 28.82
CA GLU A 17 -16.10 57.20 27.66
C GLU A 17 -14.91 56.28 27.35
N THR A 18 -14.97 55.59 26.21
CA THR A 18 -13.89 54.84 25.54
C THR A 18 -13.58 53.44 26.07
N LEU A 19 -14.17 52.42 25.44
CA LEU A 19 -13.77 51.02 25.52
C LEU A 19 -12.74 50.70 24.42
N ALA A 20 -11.48 50.53 24.79
CA ALA A 20 -10.49 49.91 23.91
C ALA A 20 -10.76 48.39 23.88
N LEU A 21 -11.11 47.87 22.69
CA LEU A 21 -11.33 46.45 22.45
C LEU A 21 -9.99 45.71 22.57
N ALA A 22 -9.73 45.09 23.72
CA ALA A 22 -8.61 44.17 23.86
C ALA A 22 -8.92 42.88 23.10
N GLU A 23 -7.98 42.47 22.24
CA GLU A 23 -8.09 41.28 21.40
C GLU A 23 -8.21 40.01 22.26
N ARG A 24 -9.19 39.17 21.93
CA ARG A 24 -9.46 37.92 22.65
C ARG A 24 -8.24 36.98 22.45
N PRO A 25 -7.61 36.45 23.50
CA PRO A 25 -6.57 35.44 23.35
C PRO A 25 -7.12 34.27 22.53
N SER A 26 -6.52 34.00 21.38
CA SER A 26 -6.88 32.88 20.52
C SER A 26 -6.77 31.57 21.30
N ALA A 27 -7.78 30.72 21.15
CA ALA A 27 -7.78 29.36 21.68
C ALA A 27 -6.50 28.61 21.22
N PRO A 28 -5.92 27.74 22.06
CA PRO A 28 -4.79 26.92 21.63
C PRO A 28 -5.19 26.11 20.40
N ALA A 29 -4.33 26.14 19.37
CA ALA A 29 -4.49 25.33 18.17
C ALA A 29 -4.65 23.85 18.57
N PRO A 30 -5.51 23.08 17.88
CA PRO A 30 -5.56 21.64 18.11
C PRO A 30 -4.17 21.07 17.89
N VAL A 31 -3.68 20.32 18.88
CA VAL A 31 -2.44 19.58 18.78
C VAL A 31 -2.58 18.68 17.56
N ALA A 32 -1.79 18.94 16.52
CA ALA A 32 -1.65 18.01 15.42
C ALA A 32 -1.14 16.71 16.02
N ILE A 33 -1.99 15.68 16.00
CA ILE A 33 -1.59 14.31 16.28
C ILE A 33 -0.62 13.98 15.16
N SER A 34 0.68 14.11 15.43
CA SER A 34 1.70 13.59 14.54
C SER A 34 1.40 12.11 14.41
N THR A 35 0.90 11.69 13.24
CA THR A 35 0.82 10.29 12.86
C THR A 35 2.17 9.68 13.20
N GLU A 36 2.17 8.70 14.10
CA GLU A 36 3.33 7.92 14.49
C GLU A 36 4.08 7.59 13.21
N ARG A 37 5.27 8.15 13.04
CA ARG A 37 6.11 7.87 11.90
C ARG A 37 6.67 6.48 12.16
N ASP A 38 5.86 5.46 11.87
CA ASP A 38 6.23 4.05 11.92
C ASP A 38 7.58 3.95 11.20
N GLU A 39 8.62 3.53 11.92
CA GLU A 39 9.93 3.36 11.28
C GLU A 39 9.72 2.40 10.10
N PRO A 40 10.16 2.75 8.88
CA PRO A 40 9.91 1.91 7.72
C PRO A 40 10.44 0.50 8.00
N ARG A 41 9.51 -0.46 8.12
CA ARG A 41 9.86 -1.88 8.22
C ARG A 41 10.71 -2.23 6.99
N PRO A 42 11.73 -3.10 7.12
CA PRO A 42 12.47 -3.55 5.95
C PRO A 42 11.51 -4.17 4.92
N PRO A 43 11.62 -3.83 3.64
CA PRO A 43 10.70 -4.34 2.63
C PRO A 43 10.84 -5.87 2.49
N ALA A 44 9.78 -6.50 1.98
CA ALA A 44 9.86 -7.89 1.56
C ALA A 44 10.47 -7.99 0.16
N GLU A 45 11.03 -9.14 -0.15
CA GLU A 45 11.66 -9.43 -1.44
C GLU A 45 11.23 -10.83 -1.91
N VAL A 46 11.23 -11.02 -3.23
CA VAL A 46 11.19 -12.35 -3.84
C VAL A 46 12.59 -12.95 -3.77
N ILE A 47 12.73 -14.08 -3.09
CA ILE A 47 14.03 -14.75 -2.88
C ILE A 47 14.20 -16.00 -3.72
N PHE A 48 13.09 -16.58 -4.20
CA PHE A 48 13.11 -17.74 -5.07
C PHE A 48 11.87 -17.74 -5.96
N SER A 49 12.05 -18.18 -7.19
CA SER A 49 10.95 -18.50 -8.09
C SER A 49 11.23 -19.82 -8.82
N ALA A 50 10.16 -20.50 -9.20
CA ALA A 50 10.16 -21.59 -10.15
C ALA A 50 8.99 -21.34 -11.12
N PRO A 51 9.21 -21.10 -12.41
CA PRO A 51 10.51 -21.02 -13.11
C PRO A 51 11.45 -19.95 -12.55
N THR A 52 12.75 -20.10 -12.81
CA THR A 52 13.74 -19.08 -12.46
C THR A 52 13.74 -17.92 -13.47
N PRO A 53 14.31 -16.75 -13.13
CA PRO A 53 14.48 -15.70 -14.11
C PRO A 53 15.26 -16.17 -15.33
N ASP A 54 14.77 -15.81 -16.51
CA ASP A 54 15.33 -16.14 -17.82
C ASP A 54 15.40 -17.65 -18.12
N ASP A 55 14.60 -18.45 -17.42
CA ASP A 55 14.48 -19.88 -17.70
C ASP A 55 13.87 -20.10 -19.10
N ILE A 56 14.30 -21.17 -19.75
CA ILE A 56 13.91 -21.50 -21.13
C ILE A 56 13.32 -22.90 -21.18
N ASP A 57 12.51 -23.16 -22.21
CA ASP A 57 11.88 -24.46 -22.41
C ASP A 57 11.00 -24.89 -21.22
N VAL A 58 10.37 -23.90 -20.57
CA VAL A 58 9.44 -24.15 -19.46
C VAL A 58 8.19 -24.87 -19.99
N PRO A 59 7.76 -25.99 -19.41
CA PRO A 59 6.57 -26.70 -19.85
C PRO A 59 5.34 -25.80 -19.85
N VAL A 60 4.48 -25.94 -20.86
CA VAL A 60 3.33 -25.05 -21.05
C VAL A 60 2.27 -25.18 -19.96
N ASP A 61 2.24 -26.30 -19.23
CA ASP A 61 1.35 -26.57 -18.10
C ASP A 61 1.99 -26.25 -16.74
N SER A 62 3.15 -25.57 -16.74
CA SER A 62 3.86 -25.21 -15.52
C SER A 62 3.09 -24.21 -14.67
N LEU A 63 3.08 -24.44 -13.36
CA LEU A 63 2.71 -23.41 -12.38
C LEU A 63 3.90 -22.48 -12.13
N VAL A 64 3.60 -21.25 -11.69
CA VAL A 64 4.63 -20.33 -11.17
C VAL A 64 4.58 -20.36 -9.65
N ARG A 65 5.72 -20.65 -9.03
CA ARG A 65 5.90 -20.67 -7.58
C ARG A 65 6.87 -19.59 -7.17
N VAL A 66 6.50 -18.78 -6.19
CA VAL A 66 7.32 -17.68 -5.67
C VAL A 66 7.47 -17.80 -4.16
N GLN A 67 8.69 -17.62 -3.65
CA GLN A 67 8.98 -17.57 -2.22
C GLN A 67 9.45 -16.18 -1.83
N PHE A 68 8.88 -15.68 -0.73
CA PHE A 68 9.20 -14.37 -0.18
C PHE A 68 10.15 -14.45 1.00
N SER A 69 10.92 -13.39 1.22
CA SER A 69 11.81 -13.26 2.38
C SER A 69 11.04 -13.15 3.70
N ARG A 70 9.78 -12.71 3.67
CA ARG A 70 8.95 -12.38 4.83
C ARG A 70 7.54 -12.99 4.75
N ASP A 71 6.84 -12.95 5.87
CA ASP A 71 5.45 -13.36 5.95
C ASP A 71 4.54 -12.31 5.29
N MET A 72 4.02 -12.66 4.12
CA MET A 72 3.13 -11.81 3.32
C MET A 72 1.69 -11.80 3.84
N ASP A 73 0.97 -10.71 3.57
CA ASP A 73 -0.49 -10.65 3.70
C ASP A 73 -1.15 -11.18 2.42
N GLY A 74 -1.80 -12.35 2.54
CA GLY A 74 -2.41 -13.07 1.43
C GLY A 74 -3.52 -12.30 0.72
N ASP A 75 -4.21 -11.41 1.43
CA ASP A 75 -5.34 -10.67 0.89
C ASP A 75 -4.89 -9.56 -0.07
N THR A 76 -3.61 -9.14 0.02
CA THR A 76 -3.04 -8.07 -0.81
C THR A 76 -2.52 -8.52 -2.17
N PHE A 77 -2.47 -9.83 -2.45
CA PHE A 77 -2.02 -10.33 -3.75
C PHE A 77 -3.04 -10.07 -4.87
N SER A 78 -4.33 -10.06 -4.55
CA SER A 78 -5.39 -9.89 -5.54
C SER A 78 -5.28 -8.51 -6.21
N GLY A 79 -5.23 -8.49 -7.55
CA GLY A 79 -5.06 -7.27 -8.34
C GLY A 79 -3.68 -6.63 -8.28
N GLN A 80 -2.69 -7.27 -7.64
CA GLN A 80 -1.30 -6.78 -7.56
C GLN A 80 -0.28 -7.73 -8.20
N VAL A 81 -0.76 -8.88 -8.68
CA VAL A 81 -0.02 -9.82 -9.53
C VAL A 81 -0.64 -9.74 -10.92
N ALA A 82 0.19 -9.57 -11.94
CA ALA A 82 -0.23 -9.61 -13.34
C ALA A 82 0.69 -10.53 -14.13
N VAL A 83 0.12 -11.19 -15.14
CA VAL A 83 0.84 -12.10 -16.04
C VAL A 83 0.47 -11.76 -17.47
N SER A 84 1.48 -11.66 -18.34
CA SER A 84 1.31 -11.32 -19.75
C SER A 84 2.39 -11.96 -20.60
N TYR A 85 2.16 -12.07 -21.91
CA TYR A 85 3.22 -12.42 -22.85
C TYR A 85 4.01 -11.17 -23.23
N LEU A 86 5.33 -11.31 -23.31
CA LEU A 86 6.20 -10.24 -23.78
C LEU A 86 5.84 -9.88 -25.22
N GLY A 87 5.58 -8.60 -25.47
CA GLY A 87 5.18 -8.09 -26.79
C GLY A 87 3.72 -8.39 -27.16
N ALA A 88 2.89 -8.81 -26.20
CA ALA A 88 1.45 -8.78 -26.38
C ALA A 88 0.97 -7.33 -26.56
N ASP A 89 -0.02 -7.13 -27.43
CA ASP A 89 -0.71 -5.84 -27.56
C ASP A 89 -1.46 -5.51 -26.26
N ASP A 90 -1.66 -4.23 -25.95
CA ASP A 90 -2.42 -3.79 -24.76
C ASP A 90 -3.88 -4.30 -24.76
N ASP A 91 -4.42 -4.64 -25.93
CA ASP A 91 -5.76 -5.21 -26.11
C ASP A 91 -5.79 -6.75 -26.00
N ALA A 92 -4.64 -7.40 -25.79
CA ALA A 92 -4.60 -8.85 -25.60
C ALA A 92 -5.36 -9.25 -24.32
N PRO A 93 -6.11 -10.38 -24.35
CA PRO A 93 -6.78 -10.85 -23.16
C PRO A 93 -5.74 -11.19 -22.08
N PRO A 94 -5.99 -10.82 -20.81
CA PRO A 94 -5.11 -11.19 -19.72
C PRO A 94 -5.14 -12.71 -19.51
N LEU A 95 -4.02 -13.30 -19.09
CA LEU A 95 -4.00 -14.71 -18.71
C LEU A 95 -4.82 -14.91 -17.44
N GLU A 96 -5.70 -15.92 -17.44
CA GLU A 96 -6.48 -16.29 -16.26
C GLU A 96 -5.69 -17.23 -15.35
N PHE A 97 -5.64 -16.91 -14.05
CA PHE A 97 -4.92 -17.69 -13.06
C PHE A 97 -5.54 -17.61 -11.66
N GLU A 98 -5.21 -18.58 -10.82
CA GLU A 98 -5.57 -18.67 -9.42
C GLU A 98 -4.35 -18.49 -8.53
N LEU A 99 -4.53 -17.77 -7.42
CA LEU A 99 -3.48 -17.51 -6.43
C LEU A 99 -3.73 -18.34 -5.17
N SER A 100 -2.72 -19.09 -4.72
CA SER A 100 -2.77 -19.85 -3.47
C SER A 100 -1.54 -19.52 -2.62
N TYR A 101 -1.71 -18.69 -1.59
CA TYR A 101 -0.65 -18.37 -0.64
C TYR A 101 -0.59 -19.37 0.53
N ARG A 102 0.63 -19.80 0.88
CA ARG A 102 0.95 -20.70 1.99
C ARG A 102 1.84 -19.99 3.01
N PRO A 103 1.26 -19.37 4.06
CA PRO A 103 2.00 -18.56 5.03
C PRO A 103 3.15 -19.29 5.71
N ARG A 104 2.96 -20.58 6.02
CA ARG A 104 3.96 -21.39 6.75
C ARG A 104 5.33 -21.45 6.07
N ASN A 105 5.35 -21.39 4.73
CA ASN A 105 6.57 -21.46 3.95
C ASN A 105 6.85 -20.16 3.17
N ARG A 106 6.00 -19.14 3.31
CA ARG A 106 6.05 -17.86 2.56
C ARG A 106 6.03 -18.07 1.05
N VAL A 107 5.24 -19.04 0.60
CA VAL A 107 5.15 -19.43 -0.81
C VAL A 107 3.80 -19.01 -1.38
N LEU A 108 3.84 -18.35 -2.53
CA LEU A 108 2.69 -18.13 -3.40
C LEU A 108 2.79 -19.09 -4.60
N ASN A 109 1.72 -19.84 -4.83
CA ASN A 109 1.53 -20.60 -6.06
C ASN A 109 0.56 -19.82 -6.96
N ILE A 110 0.91 -19.73 -8.24
CA ILE A 110 0.13 -19.15 -9.32
C ILE A 110 -0.17 -20.28 -10.30
N SER A 111 -1.43 -20.71 -10.34
CA SER A 111 -1.90 -21.78 -11.21
C SER A 111 -2.67 -21.18 -12.37
N PHE A 112 -2.29 -21.50 -13.60
CA PHE A 112 -2.94 -20.96 -14.79
C PHE A 112 -4.14 -21.81 -15.18
N VAL A 113 -5.23 -21.15 -15.57
CA VAL A 113 -6.47 -21.83 -15.99
C VAL A 113 -6.25 -22.50 -17.36
N GLU A 114 -5.59 -21.78 -18.26
CA GLU A 114 -5.18 -22.28 -19.57
C GLU A 114 -3.66 -22.50 -19.60
N PRO A 115 -3.17 -23.53 -20.30
CA PRO A 115 -1.74 -23.69 -20.55
C PRO A 115 -1.17 -22.49 -21.31
N PHE A 116 0.11 -22.22 -21.10
CA PHE A 116 0.79 -21.18 -21.86
C PHE A 116 0.87 -21.53 -23.36
N GLU A 117 0.82 -20.51 -24.21
CA GLU A 117 1.26 -20.61 -25.59
C GLU A 117 2.73 -21.10 -25.66
N ALA A 118 3.00 -22.01 -26.60
CA ALA A 118 4.35 -22.55 -26.83
C ALA A 118 5.30 -21.50 -27.42
N TYR A 119 6.57 -21.57 -27.06
CA TYR A 119 7.64 -20.69 -27.57
C TYR A 119 7.37 -19.19 -27.38
N ARG A 120 6.70 -18.84 -26.27
CA ARG A 120 6.44 -17.46 -25.87
C ARG A 120 7.23 -17.09 -24.63
N SER A 121 7.62 -15.82 -24.52
CA SER A 121 8.14 -15.27 -23.28
C SER A 121 6.99 -14.76 -22.42
N VAL A 122 6.96 -15.16 -21.16
CA VAL A 122 5.97 -14.79 -20.15
C VAL A 122 6.62 -13.84 -19.16
N GLU A 123 5.92 -12.77 -18.80
CA GLU A 123 6.29 -11.85 -17.73
C GLU A 123 5.25 -11.91 -16.62
N VAL A 124 5.72 -12.13 -15.38
CA VAL A 124 4.94 -12.09 -14.16
C VAL A 124 5.41 -10.90 -13.34
N THR A 125 4.52 -9.93 -13.08
CA THR A 125 4.85 -8.71 -12.34
C THR A 125 4.18 -8.70 -10.97
N PHE A 126 4.93 -8.30 -9.96
CA PHE A 126 4.51 -8.08 -8.59
C PHE A 126 4.67 -6.59 -8.24
N SER A 127 3.59 -5.94 -7.81
CA SER A 127 3.60 -4.50 -7.49
C SER A 127 4.10 -4.19 -6.07
N ASP A 128 4.38 -2.91 -5.81
CA ASP A 128 4.74 -2.39 -4.47
C ASP A 128 3.56 -2.34 -3.49
N LYS A 129 2.33 -2.62 -3.95
CA LYS A 129 1.13 -2.61 -3.11
C LYS A 129 0.89 -3.94 -2.40
N ILE A 130 1.68 -4.97 -2.72
CA ILE A 130 1.69 -6.22 -1.96
C ILE A 130 2.35 -5.94 -0.62
N MET A 131 1.69 -6.32 0.47
CA MET A 131 2.17 -6.03 1.83
C MET A 131 2.53 -7.29 2.59
N THR A 132 3.41 -7.13 3.57
CA THR A 132 3.64 -8.10 4.62
C THR A 132 2.57 -8.00 5.70
N ARG A 133 2.41 -9.08 6.47
CA ARG A 133 1.47 -9.11 7.59
C ARG A 133 1.77 -8.07 8.67
N ASP A 134 2.99 -7.54 8.69
CA ASP A 134 3.47 -6.53 9.61
C ASP A 134 3.57 -5.12 9.01
N GLY A 135 2.98 -4.92 7.81
CA GLY A 135 2.77 -3.60 7.19
C GLY A 135 3.89 -3.10 6.27
N ALA A 136 4.94 -3.89 6.04
CA ALA A 136 5.99 -3.54 5.07
C ALA A 136 5.51 -3.81 3.64
N THR A 137 6.03 -3.07 2.66
CA THR A 137 5.74 -3.33 1.24
C THR A 137 6.70 -4.35 0.64
N LEU A 138 6.27 -5.00 -0.45
CA LEU A 138 7.13 -5.78 -1.32
C LEU A 138 7.96 -4.84 -2.22
N VAL A 139 9.23 -5.15 -2.45
CA VAL A 139 10.00 -4.53 -3.54
C VAL A 139 9.40 -5.02 -4.87
N PRO A 140 8.94 -4.12 -5.78
CA PRO A 140 8.44 -4.53 -7.09
C PRO A 140 9.37 -5.50 -7.78
N HIS A 141 8.79 -6.55 -8.36
CA HIS A 141 9.57 -7.62 -8.96
C HIS A 141 8.91 -8.08 -10.25
N THR A 142 9.75 -8.35 -11.26
CA THR A 142 9.32 -8.93 -12.53
C THR A 142 10.10 -10.21 -12.75
N LEU A 143 9.36 -11.28 -13.03
CA LEU A 143 9.90 -12.58 -13.41
C LEU A 143 9.61 -12.82 -14.89
N SER A 144 10.67 -13.01 -15.69
CA SER A 144 10.60 -13.40 -17.09
C SER A 144 11.03 -14.85 -17.27
N PHE A 145 10.34 -15.61 -18.11
CA PHE A 145 10.77 -16.94 -18.58
C PHE A 145 10.19 -17.22 -19.97
N SER A 146 10.69 -18.24 -20.65
CA SER A 146 10.20 -18.65 -21.98
C SER A 146 9.68 -20.08 -21.98
N THR A 147 8.51 -20.28 -22.58
CA THR A 147 7.84 -21.58 -22.68
C THR A 147 8.44 -22.44 -23.78
N GLY A 148 8.42 -23.75 -23.55
CA GLY A 148 8.83 -24.79 -24.49
C GLY A 148 7.71 -25.22 -25.42
N GLY A 149 7.93 -26.35 -26.09
CA GLY A 149 6.95 -26.94 -27.02
C GLY A 149 5.95 -27.93 -26.39
N SER A 150 6.15 -28.32 -25.12
CA SER A 150 5.39 -29.38 -24.45
C SER A 150 5.42 -29.25 -22.95
#